data_AF-A0A957PV97-F1
#
_entry.id   AF-A0A957PV97-F1
#
_cell.length_a   1.000
_cell.length_b   1.000
_cell.length_c   1.000
_cell.angle_alpha   90.00
_cell.angle_beta   90.00
_cell.angle_gamma   90.00
#
_symmetry.space_group_name_H-M   'P 1'
#
loop_
_entity.id
_entity.type
_entity.pdbx_description
1 polymer ?
#
loop_
_entity_poly.entity_id
_entity_poly.type
_entity_poly.pdbx_seq_one_letter_code
_entity_poly.pdbx_strand_id
1 'polypeptide(L)' 'MKYVTEYRDAALVKGVIEEIRRTVTRPWTLMEICGGQTHAIVRHGIDQLLPPQIELV' A
#
# COMPACT_ATOMS: atom_id res chain seq x y z
N MET A 1 -5.48 18.90 10.05
CA MET A 1 -6.24 17.85 9.34
C MET A 1 -6.57 16.76 10.36
N LYS A 2 -7.86 16.55 10.64
CA LYS A 2 -8.32 15.59 11.65
C LYS A 2 -7.93 14.18 11.17
N TYR A 3 -7.47 13.30 12.07
CA TYR A 3 -7.02 11.91 11.80
C TYR A 3 -5.63 11.67 11.19
N VAL A 4 -4.80 12.70 10.97
CA VAL A 4 -3.44 12.48 10.44
C VAL A 4 -2.61 11.57 11.33
N THR A 5 -2.66 11.79 12.65
CA THR A 5 -1.88 11.02 13.62
C THR A 5 -2.33 9.57 13.73
N GLU A 6 -3.61 9.30 13.49
CA GLU A 6 -4.21 7.96 13.62
C GLU A 6 -3.88 7.07 12.41
N TYR A 7 -3.80 7.66 11.21
CA TYR A 7 -3.55 6.92 9.98
C TYR A 7 -2.10 6.98 9.49
N ARG A 8 -1.29 7.95 9.96
CA ARG A 8 0.15 8.03 9.64
C ARG A 8 0.99 7.36 10.73
N ASP A 9 0.79 6.06 10.89
CA ASP A 9 1.54 5.23 11.85
C ASP A 9 2.30 4.12 11.11
N ALA A 10 3.62 4.08 11.29
CA ALA A 10 4.48 3.08 10.67
C ALA A 10 4.26 1.66 11.21
N ALA A 11 3.84 1.51 12.47
CA ALA A 11 3.52 0.21 13.05
C ALA A 11 2.27 -0.39 12.40
N LEU A 12 1.24 0.44 12.17
CA LEU A 12 0.04 0.02 11.43
C LEU A 12 0.39 -0.39 10.00
N VAL A 13 1.20 0.41 9.29
CA VAL A 13 1.64 0.07 7.93
C VAL A 13 2.37 -1.27 7.89
N LYS A 14 3.30 -1.52 8.82
CA LYS A 14 4.03 -2.80 8.89
C LYS A 14 3.10 -3.99 9.11
N GLY A 15 2.10 -3.84 9.97
CA GLY A 15 1.08 -4.88 10.21
C GLY A 15 0.30 -5.20 8.94
N VAL A 16 -0.23 -4.18 8.27
CA VAL A 16 -1.01 -4.33 7.03
C VAL A 16 -0.18 -4.97 5.92
N ILE A 17 1.08 -4.57 5.75
CA ILE A 17 1.96 -5.15 4.72
C ILE A 17 2.22 -6.65 4.99
N GLU A 18 2.35 -7.06 6.25
CA GLU A 18 2.50 -8.47 6.62
C GLU A 18 1.23 -9.28 6.35
N GLU A 19 0.05 -8.71 6.63
CA GLU A 19 -1.23 -9.32 6.27
C GLU A 19 -1.40 -9.47 4.75
N ILE A 20 -1.00 -8.46 3.98
CA ILE A 20 -0.98 -8.52 2.51
C ILE A 20 -0.08 -9.68 2.06
N ARG A 21 1.15 -9.80 2.60
CA ARG A 21 2.07 -10.91 2.28
C ARG A 21 1.46 -12.29 2.54
N ARG A 22 0.72 -12.46 3.64
CA ARG A 22 0.07 -13.73 3.99
C ARG A 22 -1.14 -14.03 3.11
N THR A 23 -1.84 -13.00 2.65
CA THR A 23 -3.08 -13.12 1.88
C THR A 23 -2.83 -13.35 0.40
N VAL A 24 -1.69 -12.88 -0.13
CA VAL A 24 -1.35 -13.03 -1.54
C VAL A 24 -0.97 -14.47 -1.85
N THR A 25 -1.89 -15.20 -2.49
CA THR A 25 -1.72 -16.61 -2.88
C THR A 25 -1.29 -16.81 -4.34
N ARG A 26 -1.30 -15.75 -5.14
CA ARG A 26 -0.95 -15.74 -6.58
C ARG A 26 -0.54 -14.33 -7.01
N PRO A 27 0.09 -14.16 -8.19
CA PRO A 27 0.32 -12.84 -8.76
C PRO A 27 -0.99 -12.07 -9.00
N TRP A 28 -0.98 -10.77 -8.72
CA TRP A 28 -2.09 -9.84 -8.93
C TRP A 28 -1.61 -8.58 -9.64
N THR A 29 -2.38 -8.15 -10.63
CA THR A 29 -2.26 -6.82 -11.23
C THR A 29 -3.45 -6.00 -10.73
N LEU A 30 -3.19 -4.91 -10.01
CA LEU A 30 -4.20 -4.04 -9.43
C LEU A 30 -4.10 -2.66 -10.08
N MET A 31 -5.22 -2.21 -10.67
CA MET A 31 -5.28 -0.89 -11.28
C MET A 31 -5.80 0.14 -10.29
N GLU A 32 -5.08 1.24 -10.16
CA GLU A 32 -5.48 2.42 -9.39
C GLU A 32 -5.98 3.49 -10.38
N ILE A 33 -7.06 4.21 -10.04
CA ILE A 33 -7.75 5.12 -10.99
C ILE A 33 -7.94 6.54 -10.46
N CYS A 34 -7.53 6.80 -9.23
CA CYS A 34 -7.57 8.09 -8.56
C CYS A 34 -6.16 8.68 -8.49
N GLY A 35 -5.87 9.66 -9.36
CA GLY A 35 -4.55 10.30 -9.40
C GLY A 35 -4.02 10.83 -8.05
N GLY A 36 -4.91 11.21 -7.11
CA GLY A 36 -4.51 11.59 -5.76
C GLY A 36 -3.92 10.44 -4.94
N GLN A 37 -4.47 9.22 -5.09
CA GLN A 37 -3.96 8.01 -4.47
C GLN A 37 -2.68 7.54 -5.17
N THR A 38 -2.63 7.55 -6.51
CA THR A 38 -1.39 7.29 -7.27
C THR A 38 -0.24 8.15 -6.76
N HIS A 39 -0.47 9.46 -6.63
CA HIS A 39 0.55 10.38 -6.13
C HIS A 39 0.96 10.08 -4.68
N ALA A 40 0.01 9.71 -3.82
CA ALA A 40 0.31 9.33 -2.44
C ALA A 40 1.15 8.04 -2.35
N ILE A 41 0.82 7.03 -3.14
CA ILE A 41 1.53 5.75 -3.21
C ILE A 41 3.00 5.98 -3.59
N VAL A 42 3.23 6.69 -4.69
CA VAL A 42 4.59 6.97 -5.20
C VAL A 42 5.35 7.89 -4.25
N ARG A 43 4.72 8.98 -3.76
CA ARG A 43 5.37 9.93 -2.85
C ARG A 43 5.85 9.27 -1.56
N HIS A 44 5.12 8.27 -1.08
CA HIS A 44 5.43 7.58 0.17
C HIS A 44 6.13 6.22 -0.04
N GLY A 45 6.43 5.84 -1.30
CA GLY A 45 7.10 4.58 -1.63
C GLY A 45 6.31 3.33 -1.20
N ILE A 46 4.98 3.40 -1.17
CA ILE A 46 4.13 2.29 -0.72
C ILE A 46 4.23 1.11 -1.69
N ASP A 47 4.39 1.39 -2.99
CA ASP A 47 4.66 0.42 -4.04
C ASP A 47 5.87 -0.47 -3.74
N GLN A 48 6.91 0.10 -3.12
CA GLN A 48 8.13 -0.62 -2.76
C GLN A 48 7.97 -1.53 -1.54
N LEU A 49 6.91 -1.36 -0.76
CA LEU A 49 6.61 -2.19 0.41
C LEU A 49 5.79 -3.42 0.05
N LEU A 50 5.10 -3.41 -1.09
CA LEU A 50 4.25 -4.49 -1.52
C LEU A 50 5.06 -5.76 -1.84
N PRO A 51 4.46 -6.95 -1.68
CA PRO A 51 5.07 -8.19 -2.16
C PRO A 51 5.31 -8.14 -3.67
N PRO A 52 6.38 -8.77 -4.19
CA PRO A 52 6.69 -8.75 -5.63
C PRO A 52 5.63 -9.44 -6.51
N GLN A 53 4.69 -10.16 -5.90
CA GLN A 53 3.54 -10.75 -6.60
C GLN A 53 2.44 -9.72 -6.92
N ILE A 54 2.48 -8.52 -6.34
CA ILE A 54 1.52 -7.45 -6.65
C ILE A 54 2.19 -6.44 -7.57
N GLU A 55 1.57 -6.22 -8.72
CA GLU A 55 1.88 -5.14 -9.65
C GLU A 55 0.79 -4.08 -9.57
N LEU A 56 1.18 -2.81 -9.44
CA LEU A 56 0.27 -1.66 -9.51
C LEU A 56 0.33 -1.04 -10.91
N VAL A 57 -0.83 -0.78 -11.51
CA VAL A 57 -1.01 -0.15 -12.83
C VAL A 57 -1.80 1.14 -12.72
#